data_AF-A0A838EZQ9-F1
#
_entry.id   AF-A0A838EZQ9-F1
#
_cell.length_a   1.000
_cell.length_b   1.000
_cell.length_c   1.000
_cell.angle_alpha   90.00
_cell.angle_beta   90.00
_cell.angle_gamma   90.00
#
_symmetry.space_group_name_H-M   'P 1'
#
loop_
_entity.id
_entity.type
_entity.pdbx_description
1 polymer ?
#
loop_
_entity_poly.entity_id
_entity_poly.type
_entity_poly.pdbx_seq_one_letter_code
_entity_poly.pdbx_strand_id
1 'polypeptide(L)'
;MFSQNFVQGMVDGVVMFATDLLMPAMGMFFVFAIVLRGLIYYTVKREDWFSKEFSKRVKKFQDARDEKGELSFYVTIKRLLEITYYEVFEVRSIMKRRNPDAIMTATDRVFLVQQGSARMVSDILKQVKFIKWGERPKFLEISNNVLRNNPCFNRVFGVIPVSTFNDFLNTVPGLFIVGGIFGTFLGIMKALPELGGMNLSDVEGSKLIMDNFLLKISFSMSTSIIGIILSVSMSLANTFFSCEKAYMETVERLENEMDTLWNMSSSNKLPANISSFDADRDPIEVLSEDLIARELHVDVGFVNLIKPISKWWDKVGKNPTEAVKEEVPAKPSPKENEAA
;
A
#
# COMPACT_ATOMS: atom_id res chain seq x y z
N MET A 1 41.08 10.88 36.57
CA MET A 1 41.95 10.44 35.45
C MET A 1 41.23 9.50 34.46
N PHE A 2 40.38 8.56 34.88
CA PHE A 2 39.62 7.72 33.94
C PHE A 2 38.60 8.46 33.05
N SER A 3 37.92 9.50 33.56
CA SER A 3 36.94 10.23 32.74
C SER A 3 37.57 11.11 31.67
N GLN A 4 38.77 11.65 31.89
CA GLN A 4 39.41 12.58 30.96
C GLN A 4 39.94 11.85 29.72
N ASN A 5 40.59 10.69 29.90
CA ASN A 5 41.04 9.85 28.79
C ASN A 5 39.87 9.24 28.01
N PHE A 6 38.76 8.92 28.68
CA PHE A 6 37.54 8.45 28.02
C PHE A 6 36.90 9.55 27.18
N VAL A 7 36.76 10.77 27.73
CA VAL A 7 36.22 11.92 27.00
C VAL A 7 37.12 12.28 25.82
N GLN A 8 38.44 12.29 26.00
CA GLN A 8 39.40 12.55 24.91
C GLN A 8 39.26 11.51 23.79
N GLY A 9 39.20 10.21 24.14
CA GLY A 9 39.02 9.14 23.16
C GLY A 9 37.67 9.20 22.42
N MET A 10 36.59 9.62 23.10
CA MET A 10 35.30 9.86 22.44
C MET A 10 35.39 11.04 21.47
N VAL A 11 36.04 12.14 21.88
CA VAL A 11 36.21 13.33 21.03
C VAL A 11 37.04 12.98 19.79
N ASP A 12 38.17 12.29 19.96
CA ASP A 12 39.04 11.89 18.84
C ASP A 12 38.33 10.91 17.89
N GLY A 13 37.54 9.98 18.45
CA GLY A 13 36.71 9.07 17.67
C GLY A 13 35.63 9.79 16.86
N VAL A 14 34.94 10.77 17.46
CA VAL A 14 33.94 11.59 16.77
C VAL A 14 34.59 12.44 15.68
N VAL A 15 35.76 13.04 15.94
CA VAL A 15 36.49 13.85 14.97
C VAL A 15 36.96 13.02 13.78
N MET A 16 37.50 11.81 14.01
CA MET A 16 37.88 10.91 12.90
C MET A 16 36.66 10.48 12.08
N PHE A 17 35.59 10.03 12.73
CA PHE A 17 34.36 9.66 12.05
C PHE A 17 33.78 10.81 11.22
N ALA A 18 33.77 12.01 11.80
CA ALA A 18 33.20 13.18 11.16
C ALA A 18 34.03 13.72 9.98
N THR A 19 35.36 13.57 10.04
CA THR A 19 36.22 14.12 8.97
C THR A 19 36.23 13.20 7.75
N ASP A 20 36.30 11.89 7.97
CA ASP A 20 36.59 10.94 6.88
C ASP A 20 35.37 10.12 6.45
N LEU A 21 34.40 9.90 7.35
CA LEU A 21 33.25 9.02 7.09
C LEU A 21 31.91 9.76 6.99
N LEU A 22 31.83 11.03 7.40
CA LEU A 22 30.56 11.77 7.42
C LEU A 22 29.94 11.92 6.02
N MET A 23 30.74 12.29 5.02
CA MET A 23 30.27 12.47 3.65
C MET A 23 29.72 11.16 3.03
N PRO A 24 30.46 10.03 3.04
CA PRO A 24 29.90 8.76 2.55
C PRO A 24 28.75 8.25 3.41
N ALA A 25 28.76 8.46 4.73
CA ALA A 25 27.65 8.09 5.60
C ALA A 25 26.36 8.86 5.26
N MET A 26 26.44 10.19 5.03
CA MET A 26 25.32 10.99 4.58
C MET A 26 24.79 10.52 3.22
N GLY A 27 25.68 10.17 2.29
CA GLY A 27 25.30 9.60 0.99
C GLY A 27 24.58 8.26 1.11
N MET A 28 25.11 7.33 1.90
CA MET A 28 24.45 6.03 2.14
C MET A 28 23.10 6.20 2.84
N PHE A 29 23.03 7.07 3.85
CA PHE A 29 21.80 7.36 4.57
C PHE A 29 20.74 7.99 3.65
N PHE A 30 21.15 8.86 2.72
CA PHE A 30 20.27 9.43 1.70
C PHE A 30 19.69 8.37 0.77
N VAL A 31 20.53 7.47 0.24
CA VAL A 31 20.06 6.38 -0.61
C VAL A 31 19.08 5.49 0.16
N PHE A 32 19.41 5.14 1.41
CA PHE A 32 18.52 4.37 2.27
C PHE A 32 17.18 5.07 2.51
N ALA A 33 17.20 6.37 2.81
CA ALA A 33 16.00 7.17 3.03
C ALA A 33 15.11 7.26 1.77
N ILE A 34 15.70 7.42 0.58
CA ILE A 34 14.97 7.40 -0.69
C ILE A 34 14.34 6.03 -0.95
N VAL A 35 15.09 4.94 -0.76
CA VAL A 35 14.57 3.59 -0.96
C VAL A 35 13.39 3.36 -0.02
N LEU A 36 13.54 3.71 1.25
CA LEU A 36 12.47 3.58 2.24
C LEU A 36 11.25 4.43 1.87
N ARG A 37 11.44 5.67 1.41
CA ARG A 37 10.35 6.53 0.92
C ARG A 37 9.63 5.90 -0.27
N GLY A 38 10.39 5.36 -1.22
CA GLY A 38 9.86 4.67 -2.40
C GLY A 38 9.06 3.43 -2.03
N LEU A 39 9.52 2.64 -1.05
CA LEU A 39 8.81 1.46 -0.56
C LEU A 39 7.47 1.84 0.10
N ILE A 40 7.44 2.87 0.94
CA ILE A 40 6.20 3.33 1.59
C ILE A 40 5.21 3.83 0.56
N TYR A 41 5.68 4.68 -0.36
CA TYR A 41 4.84 5.21 -1.44
C TYR A 41 4.29 4.08 -2.32
N TYR A 42 5.10 3.06 -2.61
CA TYR A 42 4.66 1.89 -3.37
C TYR A 42 3.54 1.14 -2.64
N THR A 43 3.67 0.89 -1.33
CA THR A 43 2.63 0.22 -0.53
C THR A 43 1.29 0.96 -0.58
N VAL A 44 1.29 2.27 -0.35
CA VAL A 44 0.05 3.08 -0.41
C VAL A 44 -0.51 3.12 -1.83
N LYS A 45 0.35 3.22 -2.84
CA LYS A 45 -0.08 3.21 -4.25
C LYS A 45 -0.71 1.87 -4.66
N ARG A 46 -0.33 0.76 -4.01
CA ARG A 46 -0.99 -0.54 -4.23
C ARG A 46 -2.41 -0.55 -3.69
N GLU A 47 -2.63 0.06 -2.53
CA GLU A 47 -3.96 0.24 -1.95
C GLU A 47 -4.85 1.13 -2.83
N ASP A 48 -4.31 2.27 -3.30
CA ASP A 48 -4.98 3.14 -4.28
C ASP A 48 -5.35 2.39 -5.56
N TRP A 49 -4.47 1.53 -6.04
CA TRP A 49 -4.72 0.73 -7.24
C TRP A 49 -5.91 -0.24 -7.06
N PHE A 50 -6.03 -0.90 -5.91
CA PHE A 50 -7.20 -1.75 -5.62
C PHE A 50 -8.50 -0.91 -5.62
N SER A 51 -8.48 0.26 -4.97
CA SER A 51 -9.61 1.19 -4.96
C SER A 51 -10.00 1.66 -6.38
N LYS A 52 -9.03 1.88 -7.28
CA LYS A 52 -9.30 2.20 -8.70
C LYS A 52 -10.00 1.07 -9.43
N GLU A 53 -9.59 -0.18 -9.23
CA GLU A 53 -10.26 -1.31 -9.88
C GLU A 53 -11.66 -1.55 -9.34
N PHE A 54 -11.88 -1.32 -8.04
CA PHE A 54 -13.22 -1.32 -7.47
C PHE A 54 -14.10 -0.23 -8.11
N SER A 55 -13.60 1.01 -8.20
CA SER A 55 -14.30 2.13 -8.85
C SER A 55 -14.70 1.85 -10.30
N LYS A 56 -13.80 1.28 -11.11
CA LYS A 56 -14.12 0.89 -12.49
C LYS A 56 -15.29 -0.10 -12.56
N ARG A 57 -15.38 -1.01 -11.61
CA ARG A 57 -16.44 -2.03 -11.57
C ARG A 57 -17.75 -1.48 -11.08
N VAL A 58 -17.73 -0.57 -10.10
CA VAL A 58 -18.92 0.16 -9.67
C VAL A 58 -19.50 0.96 -10.83
N LYS A 59 -18.67 1.69 -11.59
CA LYS A 59 -19.09 2.41 -12.79
C LYS A 59 -19.66 1.48 -13.87
N LYS A 60 -18.98 0.37 -14.15
CA LYS A 60 -19.50 -0.63 -15.10
C LYS A 60 -20.83 -1.24 -14.63
N PHE A 61 -21.00 -1.44 -13.33
CA PHE A 61 -22.26 -1.90 -12.75
C PHE A 61 -23.36 -0.86 -12.86
N GLN A 62 -23.03 0.42 -12.74
CA GLN A 62 -23.93 1.54 -12.97
C GLN A 62 -24.37 1.61 -14.44
N ASP A 63 -23.42 1.55 -15.38
CA ASP A 63 -23.69 1.66 -16.82
C ASP A 63 -24.49 0.47 -17.37
N ALA A 64 -24.30 -0.73 -16.80
CA ALA A 64 -25.00 -1.95 -17.23
C ALA A 64 -26.42 -2.08 -16.64
N ARG A 65 -26.86 -1.15 -15.80
CA ARG A 65 -28.15 -1.23 -15.13
C ARG A 65 -29.25 -0.56 -15.95
N ASP A 66 -30.18 -1.37 -16.46
CA ASP A 66 -31.53 -0.92 -16.78
C ASP A 66 -32.39 -0.89 -15.49
N GLU A 67 -33.16 0.18 -15.27
CA GLU A 67 -33.70 0.67 -13.99
C GLU A 67 -34.64 -0.25 -13.14
N LYS A 68 -34.71 -1.57 -13.37
CA LYS A 68 -35.81 -2.40 -12.82
C LYS A 68 -35.34 -3.48 -11.85
N GLY A 69 -35.09 -3.11 -10.59
CA GLY A 69 -34.92 -4.07 -9.51
C GLY A 69 -34.64 -3.45 -8.14
N GLU A 70 -35.29 -3.97 -7.09
CA GLU A 70 -34.95 -3.68 -5.70
C GLU A 70 -33.59 -4.32 -5.36
N LEU A 71 -32.59 -3.50 -5.03
CA LEU A 71 -31.24 -3.95 -4.69
C LEU A 71 -30.99 -3.78 -3.21
N SER A 72 -30.42 -4.82 -2.62
CA SER A 72 -29.81 -4.73 -1.30
C SER A 72 -28.39 -4.18 -1.42
N PHE A 73 -28.09 -3.11 -0.68
CA PHE A 73 -26.76 -2.49 -0.64
C PHE A 73 -25.70 -3.50 -0.22
N TYR A 74 -25.93 -4.22 0.88
CA TYR A 74 -25.01 -5.23 1.39
C TYR A 74 -24.67 -6.32 0.35
N VAL A 75 -25.67 -6.81 -0.38
CA VAL A 75 -25.45 -7.88 -1.38
C VAL A 75 -24.65 -7.34 -2.57
N THR A 76 -24.96 -6.11 -3.00
CA THR A 76 -24.31 -5.45 -4.14
C THR A 76 -22.84 -5.17 -3.83
N ILE A 77 -22.56 -4.54 -2.67
CA ILE A 77 -21.19 -4.22 -2.28
C ILE A 77 -20.36 -5.48 -2.06
N LYS A 78 -20.92 -6.52 -1.42
CA LYS A 78 -20.24 -7.79 -1.22
C LYS A 78 -19.84 -8.44 -2.54
N ARG A 79 -20.79 -8.56 -3.46
CA ARG A 79 -20.54 -9.18 -4.76
C ARG A 79 -19.52 -8.40 -5.57
N LEU A 80 -19.60 -7.07 -5.58
CA LEU A 80 -18.64 -6.23 -6.29
C LEU A 80 -17.24 -6.29 -5.68
N LEU A 81 -17.11 -6.32 -4.36
CA LEU A 81 -15.82 -6.46 -3.67
C LEU A 81 -15.19 -7.84 -3.88
N GLU A 82 -15.98 -8.91 -3.81
CA GLU A 82 -15.53 -10.27 -4.07
C GLU A 82 -15.06 -10.41 -5.52
N ILE A 83 -15.89 -10.04 -6.52
CA ILE A 83 -15.48 -10.03 -7.93
C ILE A 83 -14.22 -9.18 -8.11
N THR A 84 -14.14 -8.06 -7.38
CA THR A 84 -12.97 -7.20 -7.44
C THR A 84 -11.71 -7.93 -7.02
N TYR A 85 -11.79 -8.62 -5.88
CA TYR A 85 -10.73 -9.42 -5.33
C TYR A 85 -10.32 -10.56 -6.28
N TYR A 86 -11.28 -11.37 -6.74
CA TYR A 86 -11.05 -12.51 -7.64
C TYR A 86 -10.32 -12.11 -8.93
N GLU A 87 -10.84 -11.14 -9.65
CA GLU A 87 -10.24 -10.75 -10.93
C GLU A 87 -8.88 -10.06 -10.76
N VAL A 88 -8.67 -9.34 -9.64
CA VAL A 88 -7.40 -8.69 -9.35
C VAL A 88 -6.28 -9.71 -9.13
N PHE A 89 -6.55 -10.81 -8.43
CA PHE A 89 -5.54 -11.79 -8.04
C PHE A 89 -5.53 -13.03 -8.94
N GLU A 90 -6.70 -13.60 -9.23
CA GLU A 90 -6.83 -14.91 -9.88
C GLU A 90 -6.71 -14.83 -11.40
N VAL A 91 -7.47 -13.92 -12.05
CA VAL A 91 -7.41 -13.73 -13.51
C VAL A 91 -6.00 -13.28 -13.94
N ARG A 92 -5.30 -12.52 -13.10
CA ARG A 92 -3.89 -12.19 -13.33
C ARG A 92 -2.96 -13.39 -13.21
N SER A 93 -3.14 -14.21 -12.18
CA SER A 93 -2.32 -15.41 -11.98
C SER A 93 -2.44 -16.39 -13.16
N ILE A 94 -3.64 -16.48 -13.75
CA ILE A 94 -3.96 -17.40 -14.85
C ILE A 94 -3.54 -16.82 -16.21
N MET A 95 -3.80 -15.53 -16.47
CA MET A 95 -3.62 -14.98 -17.82
C MET A 95 -2.18 -14.60 -18.20
N LYS A 96 -1.24 -14.43 -17.25
CA LYS A 96 0.23 -14.16 -17.44
C LYS A 96 0.61 -13.30 -18.67
N ARG A 97 -0.26 -12.40 -19.13
CA ARG A 97 -0.21 -11.87 -20.51
C ARG A 97 0.67 -10.64 -20.67
N ARG A 98 1.28 -10.13 -19.59
CA ARG A 98 2.20 -8.99 -19.65
C ARG A 98 3.48 -9.30 -18.85
N ASN A 99 4.63 -9.05 -19.46
CA ASN A 99 5.96 -9.34 -18.92
C ASN A 99 6.39 -8.67 -17.58
N PRO A 100 5.67 -7.74 -16.90
CA PRO A 100 6.05 -7.34 -15.55
C PRO A 100 5.49 -8.26 -14.43
N ASP A 101 4.67 -9.27 -14.75
CA ASP A 101 3.90 -10.01 -13.74
C ASP A 101 4.75 -10.85 -12.76
N ALA A 102 5.93 -11.34 -13.14
CA ALA A 102 6.78 -12.14 -12.25
C ALA A 102 7.34 -11.30 -11.08
N ILE A 103 7.83 -10.10 -11.37
CA ILE A 103 8.33 -9.15 -10.37
C ILE A 103 7.16 -8.63 -9.53
N MET A 104 6.01 -8.39 -10.17
CA MET A 104 4.79 -7.93 -9.52
C MET A 104 4.24 -8.98 -8.53
N THR A 105 4.27 -10.27 -8.88
CA THR A 105 3.84 -11.39 -8.02
C THR A 105 4.78 -11.59 -6.83
N ALA A 106 6.09 -11.48 -7.05
CA ALA A 106 7.08 -11.54 -5.95
C ALA A 106 6.90 -10.36 -4.98
N THR A 107 6.66 -9.16 -5.53
CA THR A 107 6.40 -7.96 -4.73
C THR A 107 5.08 -8.08 -3.97
N ASP A 108 4.02 -8.59 -4.60
CA ASP A 108 2.72 -8.79 -3.93
C ASP A 108 2.77 -9.81 -2.79
N ARG A 109 3.65 -10.81 -2.90
CA ARG A 109 3.92 -11.78 -1.82
C ARG A 109 4.74 -11.15 -0.68
N VAL A 110 5.77 -10.36 -1.00
CA VAL A 110 6.60 -9.67 0.01
C VAL A 110 5.80 -8.62 0.78
N PHE A 111 4.87 -7.93 0.11
CA PHE A 111 4.00 -6.92 0.72
C PHE A 111 2.66 -7.45 1.22
N LEU A 112 2.42 -8.78 1.17
CA LEU A 112 1.19 -9.43 1.61
C LEU A 112 -0.09 -8.74 1.08
N VAL A 113 -0.03 -8.20 -0.16
CA VAL A 113 -1.08 -7.34 -0.72
C VAL A 113 -2.40 -8.11 -0.83
N GLN A 114 -2.33 -9.39 -1.17
CA GLN A 114 -3.50 -10.28 -1.26
C GLN A 114 -4.21 -10.47 0.08
N GLN A 115 -3.46 -10.61 1.17
CA GLN A 115 -4.03 -10.72 2.52
C GLN A 115 -4.56 -9.36 3.00
N GLY A 116 -3.84 -8.27 2.69
CA GLY A 116 -4.27 -6.91 2.97
C GLY A 116 -5.60 -6.57 2.31
N SER A 117 -5.75 -6.83 1.00
CA SER A 117 -6.99 -6.58 0.27
C SER A 117 -8.13 -7.48 0.74
N ALA A 118 -7.89 -8.76 1.03
CA ALA A 118 -8.93 -9.65 1.56
C ALA A 118 -9.47 -9.16 2.91
N ARG A 119 -8.57 -8.78 3.82
CA ARG A 119 -8.93 -8.22 5.11
C ARG A 119 -9.69 -6.91 4.97
N MET A 120 -9.26 -6.05 4.04
CA MET A 120 -9.97 -4.82 3.73
C MET A 120 -11.41 -5.10 3.29
N VAL A 121 -11.64 -6.07 2.40
CA VAL A 121 -12.98 -6.49 1.98
C VAL A 121 -13.80 -7.00 3.17
N SER A 122 -13.23 -7.91 3.98
CA SER A 122 -13.92 -8.45 5.16
C SER A 122 -14.31 -7.35 6.17
N ASP A 123 -13.41 -6.41 6.42
CA ASP A 123 -13.64 -5.32 7.39
C ASP A 123 -14.66 -4.29 6.87
N ILE A 124 -14.68 -4.00 5.56
CA ILE A 124 -15.76 -3.20 4.94
C ILE A 124 -17.10 -3.91 5.14
N LEU A 125 -17.18 -5.20 4.84
CA LEU A 125 -18.43 -5.96 4.94
C LEU A 125 -18.95 -6.05 6.37
N LYS A 126 -18.07 -6.22 7.35
CA LYS A 126 -18.45 -6.19 8.78
C LYS A 126 -19.05 -4.84 9.17
N GLN A 127 -18.45 -3.73 8.74
CA GLN A 127 -18.97 -2.40 9.08
C GLN A 127 -20.28 -2.09 8.35
N VAL A 128 -20.41 -2.52 7.09
CA VAL A 128 -21.62 -2.29 6.28
C VAL A 128 -22.82 -3.14 6.74
N LYS A 129 -22.58 -4.32 7.33
CA LYS A 129 -23.63 -5.20 7.87
C LYS A 129 -24.52 -4.52 8.91
N PHE A 130 -23.98 -3.60 9.71
CA PHE A 130 -24.69 -2.95 10.82
C PHE A 130 -25.33 -1.61 10.45
N ILE A 131 -25.19 -1.16 9.20
CA ILE A 131 -25.78 0.11 8.75
C ILE A 131 -27.30 -0.03 8.65
N LYS A 132 -28.03 0.81 9.39
CA LYS A 132 -29.50 0.87 9.29
C LYS A 132 -29.91 1.69 8.07
N TRP A 133 -30.91 1.19 7.33
CA TRP A 133 -31.49 1.93 6.20
C TRP A 133 -32.29 3.13 6.72
N GLY A 134 -32.06 4.33 6.17
CA GLY A 134 -32.79 5.55 6.51
C GLY A 134 -31.93 6.69 7.05
N GLU A 135 -30.77 6.40 7.64
CA GLU A 135 -29.76 7.40 8.00
C GLU A 135 -28.63 7.36 6.97
N ARG A 136 -28.06 8.52 6.59
CA ARG A 136 -26.89 8.55 5.71
C ARG A 136 -25.68 8.03 6.49
N PRO A 137 -25.13 6.86 6.13
CA PRO A 137 -23.97 6.33 6.83
C PRO A 137 -22.74 7.20 6.56
N LYS A 138 -21.85 7.26 7.55
CA LYS A 138 -20.58 7.98 7.45
C LYS A 138 -19.53 7.12 6.76
N PHE A 139 -19.66 6.96 5.45
CA PHE A 139 -18.75 6.14 4.64
C PHE A 139 -17.29 6.59 4.72
N LEU A 140 -17.03 7.88 4.97
CA LEU A 140 -15.69 8.40 5.17
C LEU A 140 -15.02 7.83 6.43
N GLU A 141 -15.76 7.81 7.55
CA GLU A 141 -15.27 7.25 8.82
C GLU A 141 -15.05 5.73 8.68
N ILE A 142 -15.96 5.04 8.00
CA ILE A 142 -15.85 3.59 7.72
C ILE A 142 -14.61 3.30 6.88
N SER A 143 -14.43 3.99 5.75
CA SER A 143 -13.29 3.81 4.86
C SER A 143 -11.96 4.08 5.59
N ASN A 144 -11.89 5.20 6.31
CA ASN A 144 -10.68 5.56 7.05
C ASN A 144 -10.37 4.55 8.16
N ASN A 145 -11.39 4.05 8.86
CA ASN A 145 -11.21 3.06 9.92
C ASN A 145 -10.75 1.71 9.38
N VAL A 146 -11.31 1.24 8.25
CA VAL A 146 -10.87 0.01 7.58
C VAL A 146 -9.40 0.11 7.16
N LEU A 147 -9.02 1.21 6.49
CA LEU A 147 -7.68 1.35 5.94
C LEU A 147 -6.63 1.54 7.04
N ARG A 148 -6.92 2.32 8.10
CA ARG A 148 -6.01 2.49 9.26
C ARG A 148 -5.77 1.20 10.03
N ASN A 149 -6.80 0.38 10.20
CA ASN A 149 -6.71 -0.85 10.99
C ASN A 149 -6.12 -2.03 10.21
N ASN A 150 -5.79 -1.85 8.93
CA ASN A 150 -5.22 -2.91 8.12
C ASN A 150 -3.72 -3.11 8.45
N PRO A 151 -3.32 -4.21 9.11
CA PRO A 151 -1.93 -4.42 9.51
C PRO A 151 -1.00 -4.67 8.32
N CYS A 152 -1.53 -5.04 7.14
CA CYS A 152 -0.71 -5.34 5.96
C CYS A 152 -0.31 -4.06 5.22
N PHE A 153 -1.18 -3.04 5.19
CA PHE A 153 -0.88 -1.75 4.56
C PHE A 153 -0.27 -0.73 5.52
N ASN A 154 -0.52 -0.87 6.84
CA ASN A 154 0.01 0.03 7.85
C ASN A 154 1.39 -0.40 8.39
N ARG A 155 1.93 -1.56 7.98
CA ARG A 155 3.27 -2.02 8.39
C ARG A 155 4.17 -2.30 7.19
N VAL A 156 5.30 -1.61 7.10
CA VAL A 156 6.35 -1.96 6.13
C VAL A 156 7.00 -3.27 6.59
N PHE A 157 7.03 -4.28 5.72
CA PHE A 157 7.51 -5.64 6.02
C PHE A 157 6.80 -6.32 7.22
N GLY A 158 5.59 -5.91 7.58
CA GLY A 158 4.79 -6.54 8.64
C GLY A 158 5.21 -6.24 10.10
N VAL A 159 6.33 -5.54 10.30
CA VAL A 159 6.91 -5.31 11.64
C VAL A 159 6.81 -3.84 12.08
N ILE A 160 7.09 -2.87 11.20
CA ILE A 160 7.26 -1.47 11.62
C ILE A 160 6.15 -0.57 11.03
N PRO A 161 5.50 0.29 11.84
CA PRO A 161 4.44 1.18 11.37
C PRO A 161 4.92 2.14 10.29
N VAL A 162 4.13 2.26 9.21
CA VAL A 162 4.37 3.21 8.12
C VAL A 162 4.40 4.66 8.63
N SER A 163 3.54 5.00 9.58
CA SER A 163 3.45 6.36 10.16
C SER A 163 4.79 6.81 10.74
N THR A 164 5.46 5.96 11.53
CA THR A 164 6.73 6.31 12.17
C THR A 164 7.82 6.57 11.13
N PHE A 165 7.86 5.78 10.05
CA PHE A 165 8.81 6.02 8.98
C PHE A 165 8.48 7.28 8.17
N ASN A 166 7.20 7.59 7.94
CA ASN A 166 6.81 8.82 7.28
C ASN A 166 7.28 10.04 8.09
N ASP A 167 7.02 10.05 9.39
CA ASP A 167 7.44 11.12 10.30
C ASP A 167 8.96 11.25 10.34
N PHE A 168 9.67 10.12 10.48
CA PHE A 168 11.13 10.09 10.44
C PHE A 168 11.68 10.66 9.13
N LEU A 169 11.19 10.20 7.97
CA LEU A 169 11.64 10.65 6.66
C LEU A 169 11.35 12.15 6.43
N ASN A 170 10.31 12.70 7.05
CA ASN A 170 10.02 14.14 7.00
C ASN A 170 11.04 14.96 7.80
N THR A 171 11.71 14.38 8.81
CA THR A 171 12.78 15.04 9.58
C THR A 171 14.18 14.92 8.96
N VAL A 172 14.38 13.95 8.06
CA VAL A 172 15.69 13.67 7.42
C VAL A 172 16.31 14.89 6.72
N PRO A 173 15.57 15.74 5.97
CA PRO A 173 16.14 16.95 5.40
C PRO A 173 16.81 17.87 6.44
N GLY A 174 16.20 18.01 7.63
CA GLY A 174 16.77 18.78 8.72
C GLY A 174 18.05 18.15 9.26
N LEU A 175 18.08 16.82 9.36
CA LEU A 175 19.27 16.08 9.80
C LEU A 175 20.45 16.26 8.84
N PHE A 176 20.21 16.35 7.52
CA PHE A 176 21.29 16.62 6.55
C PHE A 176 21.89 18.02 6.69
N ILE A 177 21.09 19.04 7.01
CA ILE A 177 21.58 20.40 7.26
C ILE A 177 22.45 20.41 8.52
N VAL A 178 21.95 19.82 9.61
CA VAL A 178 22.70 19.74 10.88
C VAL A 178 24.00 18.95 10.68
N GLY A 179 23.95 17.81 9.99
CA GLY A 179 25.12 17.00 9.67
C GLY A 179 26.14 17.75 8.81
N GLY A 180 25.68 18.51 7.81
CA GLY A 180 26.53 19.34 6.96
C GLY A 180 27.25 20.44 7.73
N ILE A 181 26.53 21.19 8.57
CA ILE A 181 27.07 22.23 9.44
C ILE A 181 28.08 21.64 10.44
N PHE A 182 27.72 20.52 11.07
CA PHE A 182 28.58 19.83 12.04
C PHE A 182 29.87 19.33 11.41
N GLY A 183 29.80 18.75 10.21
CA GLY A 183 30.98 18.36 9.44
C GLY A 183 31.92 19.53 9.16
N THR A 184 31.37 20.69 8.79
CA THR A 184 32.18 21.90 8.55
C THR A 184 32.86 22.40 9.83
N PHE A 185 32.16 22.40 10.96
CA PHE A 185 32.76 22.77 12.25
C PHE A 185 33.90 21.84 12.65
N LEU A 186 33.72 20.53 12.51
CA LEU A 186 34.75 19.57 12.88
C LEU A 186 35.96 19.61 11.96
N GLY A 187 35.77 19.82 10.65
CA GLY A 187 36.90 20.00 9.75
C GLY A 187 37.72 21.27 10.05
N ILE A 188 37.07 22.37 10.46
CA ILE A 188 37.77 23.58 10.92
C ILE A 188 38.50 23.30 12.24
N MET A 189 37.86 22.64 13.21
CA MET A 189 38.49 22.28 14.48
C MET A 189 39.73 21.40 14.31
N LYS A 190 39.74 20.50 13.31
CA LYS A 190 40.91 19.69 12.97
C LYS A 190 42.02 20.49 12.30
N ALA A 191 41.66 21.50 11.49
CA ALA A 191 42.62 22.31 10.75
C ALA A 191 43.28 23.42 11.59
N LEU A 192 42.59 23.97 12.60
CA LEU A 192 43.10 25.08 13.43
C LEU A 192 44.40 24.76 14.21
N PRO A 193 44.57 23.59 14.85
CA PRO A 193 45.82 23.25 15.54
C PRO A 193 47.04 23.22 14.61
N GLU A 194 46.84 22.95 13.32
CA GLU A 194 47.94 22.86 12.34
C GLU A 194 48.54 24.23 12.02
N LEU A 195 47.74 25.30 12.11
CA LEU A 195 48.24 26.68 12.03
C LEU A 195 49.14 27.05 13.21
N GLY A 196 48.95 26.41 14.37
CA GLY A 196 49.79 26.61 15.54
C GLY A 196 51.24 26.14 15.36
N GLY A 197 51.52 25.33 14.33
CA GLY A 197 52.87 24.87 13.97
C GLY A 197 53.65 25.82 13.05
N MET A 198 53.09 26.97 12.70
CA MET A 198 53.70 27.91 11.76
C MET A 198 54.89 28.66 12.40
N ASN A 199 56.06 28.60 11.76
CA ASN A 199 57.25 29.32 12.19
C ASN A 199 57.56 30.47 11.24
N LEU A 200 57.38 31.71 11.70
CA LEU A 200 57.60 32.92 10.90
C LEU A 200 59.04 33.11 10.42
N SER A 201 60.00 32.37 10.99
CA SER A 201 61.39 32.34 10.52
C SER A 201 61.60 31.46 9.28
N ASP A 202 60.67 30.53 9.00
CA ASP A 202 60.67 29.67 7.81
C ASP A 202 59.46 29.99 6.93
N VAL A 203 59.68 30.87 5.96
CA VAL A 203 58.64 31.37 5.04
C VAL A 203 58.11 30.25 4.15
N GLU A 204 58.96 29.29 3.78
CA GLU A 204 58.60 28.22 2.85
C GLU A 204 57.77 27.13 3.56
N GLY A 205 58.19 26.73 4.77
CA GLY A 205 57.42 25.83 5.62
C GLY A 205 56.06 26.43 6.03
N SER A 206 56.03 27.72 6.34
CA SER A 206 54.78 28.43 6.68
C SER A 206 53.78 28.48 5.52
N LYS A 207 54.27 28.64 4.29
CA LYS A 207 53.43 28.62 3.09
C LYS A 207 52.78 27.24 2.89
N LEU A 208 53.53 26.15 3.07
CA LEU A 208 52.99 24.80 2.96
C LEU A 208 51.93 24.49 4.03
N ILE A 209 52.11 24.99 5.25
CA ILE A 209 51.10 24.85 6.31
C ILE A 209 49.83 25.61 5.95
N MET A 210 49.97 26.84 5.42
CA MET A 210 48.84 27.65 4.98
C MET A 210 48.06 26.99 3.82
N ASP A 211 48.76 26.48 2.81
CA ASP A 211 48.13 25.82 1.66
C ASP A 211 47.35 24.57 2.11
N ASN A 212 47.92 23.77 3.02
CA ASN A 212 47.22 22.61 3.60
C ASN A 212 46.00 22.99 4.44
N PHE A 213 46.10 24.07 5.21
CA PHE A 213 44.98 24.61 5.99
C PHE A 213 43.82 25.04 5.08
N LEU A 214 44.12 25.79 4.01
CA LEU A 214 43.13 26.24 3.04
C LEU A 214 42.45 25.07 2.33
N LEU A 215 43.19 24.03 1.97
CA LEU A 215 42.63 22.80 1.40
C LEU A 215 41.69 22.09 2.37
N LYS A 216 42.07 21.97 3.65
CA LYS A 216 41.24 21.34 4.69
C LYS A 216 39.95 22.13 4.94
N ILE A 217 40.02 23.45 4.99
CA ILE A 217 38.82 24.29 5.10
C ILE A 217 37.94 24.17 3.86
N SER A 218 38.53 24.19 2.66
CA SER A 218 37.78 24.02 1.41
C SER A 218 37.02 22.69 1.39
N PHE A 219 37.68 21.59 1.76
CA PHE A 219 37.04 20.28 1.91
C PHE A 219 35.95 20.29 2.98
N SER A 220 36.22 20.91 4.13
CA SER A 220 35.26 21.08 5.23
C SER A 220 34.02 21.88 4.81
N MET A 221 34.17 22.90 3.97
CA MET A 221 33.02 23.66 3.44
C MET A 221 32.18 22.83 2.45
N SER A 222 32.82 21.91 1.70
CA SER A 222 32.11 21.03 0.77
C SER A 222 31.10 20.12 1.47
N THR A 223 31.34 19.71 2.72
CA THR A 223 30.41 18.86 3.48
C THR A 223 29.09 19.58 3.76
N SER A 224 29.12 20.88 4.05
CA SER A 224 27.92 21.70 4.24
C SER A 224 27.13 21.86 2.95
N ILE A 225 27.83 22.13 1.83
CA ILE A 225 27.20 22.22 0.50
C ILE A 225 26.48 20.91 0.15
N ILE A 226 27.13 19.77 0.37
CA ILE A 226 26.53 18.45 0.14
C ILE A 226 25.33 18.23 1.06
N GLY A 227 25.43 18.59 2.34
CA GLY A 227 24.30 18.50 3.27
C GLY A 227 23.08 19.30 2.83
N ILE A 228 23.30 20.51 2.33
CA ILE A 228 22.23 21.35 1.77
C ILE A 228 21.63 20.70 0.53
N ILE A 229 22.45 20.23 -0.42
CA ILE A 229 21.97 19.59 -1.66
C ILE A 229 21.13 18.33 -1.35
N LEU A 230 21.61 17.48 -0.43
CA LEU A 230 20.89 16.27 0.00
C LEU A 230 19.58 16.64 0.72
N SER A 231 19.58 17.69 1.53
CA SER A 231 18.38 18.20 2.21
C SER A 231 17.32 18.69 1.21
N VAL A 232 17.70 19.50 0.23
CA VAL A 232 16.78 19.98 -0.81
C VAL A 232 16.26 18.81 -1.65
N SER A 233 17.14 17.90 -2.05
CA SER A 233 16.76 16.71 -2.83
C SER A 233 15.79 15.81 -2.06
N MET A 234 16.02 15.60 -0.77
CA MET A 234 15.12 14.82 0.09
C MET A 234 13.78 15.52 0.30
N SER A 235 13.77 16.85 0.42
CA SER A 235 12.53 17.62 0.53
C SER A 235 11.67 17.51 -0.74
N LEU A 236 12.31 17.55 -1.91
CA LEU A 236 11.64 17.29 -3.18
C LEU A 236 11.10 15.85 -3.24
N ALA A 237 11.90 14.86 -2.85
CA ALA A 237 11.46 13.46 -2.80
C ALA A 237 10.24 13.28 -1.86
N ASN A 238 10.27 13.88 -0.68
CA ASN A 238 9.15 13.82 0.28
C ASN A 238 7.86 14.43 -0.30
N THR A 239 8.00 15.51 -1.08
CA THR A 239 6.88 16.19 -1.74
C THR A 239 6.30 15.35 -2.88
N PHE A 240 7.13 14.81 -3.77
CA PHE A 240 6.67 13.99 -4.89
C PHE A 240 6.08 12.66 -4.44
N PHE A 241 6.65 12.05 -3.40
CA PHE A 241 6.22 10.78 -2.84
C PHE A 241 5.40 10.98 -1.56
N SER A 242 4.44 11.91 -1.57
CA SER A 242 3.54 12.15 -0.44
C SER A 242 2.57 10.98 -0.26
N CYS A 243 2.74 10.23 0.83
CA CYS A 243 1.95 9.05 1.14
C CYS A 243 0.56 9.43 1.65
N GLU A 244 0.46 10.51 2.43
CA GLU A 244 -0.82 11.03 2.95
C GLU A 244 -1.77 11.44 1.83
N LYS A 245 -1.25 12.08 0.78
CA LYS A 245 -2.06 12.46 -0.38
C LYS A 245 -2.66 11.24 -1.07
N ALA A 246 -1.83 10.23 -1.36
CA ALA A 246 -2.30 8.99 -2.00
C ALA A 246 -3.30 8.23 -1.12
N TYR A 247 -3.10 8.25 0.21
CA TYR A 247 -4.02 7.66 1.17
C TYR A 247 -5.37 8.37 1.18
N MET A 248 -5.40 9.71 1.26
CA MET A 248 -6.66 10.48 1.24
C MET A 248 -7.42 10.30 -0.08
N GLU A 249 -6.72 10.32 -1.22
CA GLU A 249 -7.33 10.01 -2.52
C GLU A 249 -7.96 8.61 -2.57
N THR A 250 -7.38 7.63 -1.86
CA THR A 250 -7.91 6.26 -1.76
C THR A 250 -9.17 6.21 -0.90
N VAL A 251 -9.14 6.87 0.26
CA VAL A 251 -10.27 6.98 1.20
C VAL A 251 -11.45 7.66 0.53
N GLU A 252 -11.24 8.83 -0.08
CA GLU A 252 -12.29 9.60 -0.76
C GLU A 252 -12.86 8.81 -1.93
N ARG A 253 -12.03 8.08 -2.69
CA ARG A 253 -12.56 7.23 -3.77
C ARG A 253 -13.44 6.13 -3.21
N LEU A 254 -13.01 5.39 -2.19
CA LEU A 254 -13.83 4.33 -1.61
C LEU A 254 -15.15 4.86 -1.04
N GLU A 255 -15.11 6.03 -0.38
CA GLU A 255 -16.32 6.71 0.09
C GLU A 255 -17.28 7.01 -1.06
N ASN A 256 -16.81 7.69 -2.10
CA ASN A 256 -17.63 8.08 -3.25
C ASN A 256 -18.29 6.86 -3.94
N GLU A 257 -17.54 5.76 -4.08
CA GLU A 257 -18.08 4.53 -4.65
C GLU A 257 -19.13 3.86 -3.74
N MET A 258 -18.90 3.85 -2.43
CA MET A 258 -19.90 3.35 -1.47
C MET A 258 -21.16 4.22 -1.41
N ASP A 259 -21.01 5.55 -1.47
CA ASP A 259 -22.14 6.49 -1.50
C ASP A 259 -22.95 6.31 -2.79
N THR A 260 -22.26 6.13 -3.93
CA THR A 260 -22.92 5.82 -5.21
C THR A 260 -23.72 4.52 -5.12
N LEU A 261 -23.13 3.45 -4.59
CA LEU A 261 -23.82 2.17 -4.40
C LEU A 261 -24.99 2.27 -3.40
N TRP A 262 -24.86 3.08 -2.36
CA TRP A 262 -25.92 3.32 -1.37
C TRP A 262 -27.12 4.01 -2.01
N ASN A 263 -26.89 5.10 -2.74
CA ASN A 263 -27.92 5.85 -3.43
C ASN A 263 -28.63 5.03 -4.53
N MET A 264 -27.94 4.04 -5.09
CA MET A 264 -28.51 3.11 -6.08
C MET A 264 -29.35 1.98 -5.45
N SER A 265 -29.18 1.70 -4.17
CA SER A 265 -29.82 0.60 -3.47
C SER A 265 -31.17 1.01 -2.91
N SER A 266 -32.10 0.07 -2.73
CA SER A 266 -33.43 0.34 -2.17
C SER A 266 -33.59 -0.20 -0.74
N SER A 267 -32.69 -1.08 -0.29
CA SER A 267 -32.66 -1.59 1.08
C SER A 267 -31.25 -2.01 1.49
N ASN A 268 -31.02 -2.23 2.79
CA ASN A 268 -29.82 -2.91 3.30
C ASN A 268 -30.17 -4.27 3.93
N LYS A 269 -31.28 -4.90 3.51
CA LYS A 269 -31.72 -6.17 4.09
C LYS A 269 -30.95 -7.34 3.49
N LEU A 270 -30.51 -8.25 4.33
CA LEU A 270 -30.00 -9.55 3.91
C LEU A 270 -31.19 -10.39 3.42
N PRO A 271 -31.19 -10.87 2.16
CA PRO A 271 -32.21 -11.82 1.72
C PRO A 271 -32.01 -13.12 2.50
N ALA A 272 -32.91 -13.43 3.43
CA ALA A 272 -32.79 -14.54 4.37
C ALA A 272 -32.91 -15.95 3.73
N ASN A 273 -33.07 -16.05 2.41
CA ASN A 273 -33.50 -17.27 1.73
C ASN A 273 -32.74 -17.56 0.42
N ILE A 274 -31.43 -17.26 0.38
CA ILE A 274 -30.54 -17.68 -0.71
C ILE A 274 -29.59 -18.72 -0.14
N SER A 275 -29.83 -20.01 -0.40
CA SER A 275 -29.03 -21.15 0.09
C SER A 275 -27.57 -21.12 -0.34
N SER A 276 -27.24 -20.28 -1.32
CA SER A 276 -25.90 -20.13 -1.84
C SER A 276 -25.14 -18.96 -1.18
N PHE A 277 -25.81 -17.98 -0.56
CA PHE A 277 -25.17 -16.78 0.00
C PHE A 277 -24.81 -16.94 1.48
N ASP A 278 -23.55 -17.28 1.77
CA ASP A 278 -23.03 -17.30 3.14
C ASP A 278 -22.48 -15.93 3.52
N ALA A 279 -23.11 -15.26 4.49
CA ALA A 279 -22.79 -13.90 4.92
C ALA A 279 -21.42 -13.77 5.61
N ASP A 280 -20.93 -14.81 6.28
CA ASP A 280 -19.77 -14.74 7.17
C ASP A 280 -18.51 -15.42 6.57
N ARG A 281 -18.61 -15.89 5.33
CA ARG A 281 -17.52 -16.57 4.61
C ARG A 281 -16.37 -15.61 4.24
N ASP A 282 -15.13 -16.06 4.43
CA ASP A 282 -13.95 -15.25 4.14
C ASP A 282 -13.65 -15.25 2.62
N PRO A 283 -13.38 -14.09 1.99
CA PRO A 283 -12.93 -14.02 0.60
C PRO A 283 -11.72 -14.91 0.28
N ILE A 284 -10.83 -15.16 1.25
CA ILE A 284 -9.69 -16.06 1.08
C ILE A 284 -10.15 -17.52 0.99
N GLU A 285 -11.10 -17.91 1.82
CA GLU A 285 -11.64 -19.27 1.88
C GLU A 285 -12.35 -19.61 0.57
N VAL A 286 -13.18 -18.70 0.07
CA VAL A 286 -13.87 -18.89 -1.22
C VAL A 286 -12.87 -18.98 -2.38
N LEU A 287 -11.73 -18.26 -2.31
CA LEU A 287 -10.68 -18.36 -3.33
C LEU A 287 -9.89 -19.66 -3.22
N SER A 288 -9.58 -20.11 -2.02
CA SER A 288 -8.94 -21.42 -1.83
C SER A 288 -9.85 -22.57 -2.26
N GLU A 289 -11.16 -22.47 -2.00
CA GLU A 289 -12.13 -23.47 -2.42
C GLU A 289 -12.29 -23.51 -3.94
N ASP A 290 -12.35 -22.37 -4.63
CA ASP A 290 -12.44 -22.36 -6.11
C ASP A 290 -11.17 -22.91 -6.76
N LEU A 291 -10.00 -22.62 -6.19
CA LEU A 291 -8.72 -23.21 -6.63
C LEU A 291 -8.71 -24.73 -6.43
N ILE A 292 -9.12 -25.22 -5.26
CA ILE A 292 -9.21 -26.65 -4.95
C ILE A 292 -10.28 -27.33 -5.83
N ALA A 293 -11.42 -26.69 -6.04
CA ALA A 293 -12.50 -27.24 -6.85
C ALA A 293 -12.11 -27.34 -8.33
N ARG A 294 -11.35 -26.37 -8.86
CA ARG A 294 -10.77 -26.47 -10.21
C ARG A 294 -9.72 -27.57 -10.31
N GLU A 295 -8.90 -27.75 -9.28
CA GLU A 295 -7.92 -28.84 -9.26
C GLU A 295 -8.62 -30.22 -9.18
N LEU A 296 -9.68 -30.33 -8.39
CA LEU A 296 -10.49 -31.54 -8.21
C LEU A 296 -11.55 -31.76 -9.30
N HIS A 297 -11.74 -30.82 -10.22
CA HIS A 297 -12.78 -30.85 -11.26
C HIS A 297 -14.20 -31.05 -10.69
N VAL A 298 -14.49 -30.45 -9.54
CA VAL A 298 -15.80 -30.51 -8.87
C VAL A 298 -16.54 -29.19 -9.11
N ASP A 299 -17.81 -29.27 -9.52
CA ASP A 299 -18.67 -28.09 -9.66
C ASP A 299 -19.02 -27.52 -8.27
N VAL A 300 -18.33 -26.46 -7.88
CA VAL A 300 -18.73 -25.64 -6.72
C VAL A 300 -19.76 -24.61 -7.14
N GLY A 301 -20.95 -24.70 -6.54
CA GLY A 301 -22.16 -23.95 -6.91
C GLY A 301 -22.14 -22.44 -6.67
N PHE A 302 -20.99 -21.79 -6.54
CA PHE A 302 -20.91 -20.34 -6.39
C PHE A 302 -20.26 -19.62 -7.56
N VAL A 303 -19.39 -20.29 -8.33
CA VAL A 303 -18.76 -19.67 -9.49
C VAL A 303 -18.63 -20.67 -10.65
N ASN A 304 -19.78 -21.04 -11.21
CA ASN A 304 -19.80 -21.30 -12.65
C ASN A 304 -19.53 -19.97 -13.38
N LEU A 305 -18.25 -19.58 -13.49
CA LEU A 305 -17.79 -18.61 -14.51
C LEU A 305 -17.89 -19.27 -15.89
N ILE A 306 -19.07 -19.80 -16.23
CA ILE A 306 -19.39 -20.21 -17.58
C ILE A 306 -19.57 -18.92 -18.37
N LYS A 307 -18.44 -18.46 -18.92
CA LYS A 307 -18.28 -17.44 -19.97
C LYS A 307 -18.26 -15.98 -19.49
N PRO A 308 -17.54 -15.10 -20.20
CA PRO A 308 -17.26 -13.71 -19.80
C PRO A 308 -18.51 -12.98 -19.35
N ILE A 309 -18.32 -12.19 -18.28
CA ILE A 309 -19.14 -11.13 -17.66
C ILE A 309 -20.42 -10.73 -18.42
N SER A 310 -20.39 -10.60 -19.75
CA SER A 310 -21.56 -10.39 -20.63
C SER A 310 -22.84 -11.17 -20.25
N LYS A 311 -22.76 -12.49 -20.00
CA LYS A 311 -23.98 -13.32 -19.82
C LYS A 311 -24.61 -13.24 -18.42
N TRP A 312 -23.88 -12.74 -17.42
CA TRP A 312 -24.47 -12.54 -16.10
C TRP A 312 -25.37 -11.29 -16.08
N TRP A 313 -24.98 -10.22 -16.77
CA TRP A 313 -25.82 -9.04 -16.95
C TRP A 313 -27.13 -9.36 -17.68
N ASP A 314 -27.09 -10.27 -18.65
CA ASP A 314 -28.30 -10.77 -19.35
C ASP A 314 -29.30 -11.45 -18.40
N LYS A 315 -28.85 -11.99 -17.25
CA LYS A 315 -29.70 -12.67 -16.26
C LYS A 315 -30.23 -11.75 -15.16
N VAL A 316 -29.53 -10.66 -14.84
CA VAL A 316 -29.94 -9.72 -13.78
C VAL A 316 -31.18 -8.90 -14.18
N GLY A 317 -31.51 -8.85 -15.48
CA GLY A 317 -32.75 -8.25 -15.98
C GLY A 317 -34.00 -9.16 -15.94
N LYS A 318 -33.90 -10.42 -15.47
CA LYS A 318 -35.05 -11.33 -15.37
C LYS A 318 -35.47 -11.54 -13.92
N ASN A 319 -36.76 -11.36 -13.67
CA ASN A 319 -37.38 -11.51 -12.35
C ASN A 319 -36.96 -12.84 -11.68
N PRO A 320 -36.63 -12.83 -10.37
CA PRO A 320 -36.19 -14.03 -9.64
C PRO A 320 -37.24 -15.15 -9.57
N THR A 321 -38.48 -14.88 -9.94
CA THR A 321 -39.56 -15.88 -10.05
C THR A 321 -39.48 -16.78 -11.28
N GLU A 322 -38.71 -16.42 -12.32
CA GLU A 322 -38.58 -17.26 -13.53
C GLU A 322 -37.41 -18.26 -13.43
N ALA A 323 -36.34 -17.91 -12.72
CA ALA A 323 -35.17 -18.77 -12.57
C ALA A 323 -35.45 -20.08 -11.79
N VAL A 324 -36.52 -20.12 -11.00
CA VAL A 324 -36.91 -21.31 -10.20
C VAL A 324 -37.70 -22.33 -11.05
N LYS A 325 -38.21 -21.96 -12.23
CA LYS A 325 -38.98 -22.89 -13.08
C LYS A 325 -38.12 -23.74 -14.04
N GLU A 326 -36.85 -23.41 -14.26
CA GLU A 326 -36.00 -24.13 -15.22
C GLU A 326 -35.24 -25.33 -14.65
N GLU A 327 -35.25 -25.57 -13.32
CA GLU A 327 -34.52 -26.68 -12.69
C GLU A 327 -35.40 -27.66 -11.91
N VAL A 328 -36.55 -28.05 -12.45
CA VAL A 328 -37.23 -29.27 -12.01
C VAL A 328 -36.91 -30.38 -13.01
N PRO A 329 -36.01 -31.34 -12.69
CA PRO A 329 -35.82 -32.51 -13.54
C PRO A 329 -37.14 -33.29 -13.61
N ALA A 330 -37.62 -33.51 -14.83
CA ALA A 330 -38.84 -34.27 -15.09
C ALA A 330 -38.78 -35.64 -14.40
N LYS A 331 -39.79 -35.93 -13.56
CA LYS A 331 -39.98 -37.27 -12.98
C LYS A 331 -40.07 -38.30 -14.13
N PRO A 332 -39.36 -39.44 -14.06
CA PRO A 332 -39.55 -40.51 -15.02
C PRO A 332 -40.97 -41.08 -14.89
N SER A 333 -41.62 -41.25 -16.04
CA SER A 333 -42.95 -41.84 -16.16
C SER A 333 -42.98 -43.28 -15.63
N PRO A 334 -44.12 -43.75 -15.07
CA PRO A 334 -44.27 -45.15 -14.68
C PRO A 334 -44.37 -45.99 -15.96
N LYS A 335 -43.46 -46.95 -16.12
CA LYS A 335 -43.62 -48.02 -17.10
C LYS A 335 -44.73 -48.95 -16.64
N GLU A 336 -45.75 -49.09 -17.47
CA GLU A 336 -46.69 -50.19 -17.49
C GLU A 336 -45.92 -51.51 -17.52
N ASN A 337 -46.17 -52.37 -16.54
CA ASN A 337 -45.90 -53.81 -16.63
C ASN A 337 -47.25 -54.51 -16.58
N GLU A 338 -47.81 -54.77 -17.75
CA GLU A 338 -48.75 -55.86 -18.00
C GLU A 338 -48.12 -56.84 -18.99
N ALA A 339 -48.41 -58.12 -18.78
CA ALA A 339 -48.15 -59.29 -19.62
C ALA A 339 -46.76 -59.97 -19.56
N ALA A 340 -46.61 -60.93 -18.63
CA ALA A 340 -46.62 -62.37 -18.94
C ALA A 340 -46.66 -63.19 -17.63
#